data_AF-F9Q6P6-F1
#
_entry.id   AF-F9Q6P6-F1
#
_cell.length_a   1.000
_cell.length_b   1.000
_cell.length_c   1.000
_cell.angle_alpha   90.00
_cell.angle_beta   90.00
_cell.angle_gamma   90.00
#
_symmetry.space_group_name_H-M   'P 1'
#
loop_
_entity.id
_entity.type
_entity.pdbx_description
1 polymer ?
#
loop_
_entity_poly.entity_id
_entity_poly.type
_entity_poly.pdbx_seq_one_letter_code
_entity_poly.pdbx_strand_id
1 'polypeptide(L)'
;MWFKNLMIYRLTKPLDWTLDTLQNALSDCEFHPCGAQEQSKFGWVSPLRGGETLYFSDGRQILLLAQKEDKMLPANVVKRELDERIADFEQRENRKASKTENKA
;
A
#
# COMPACT_ATOMS: atom_id res chain seq x y z
N MET A 1 -22.86 -0.31 -3.23
CA MET A 1 -22.18 0.92 -3.70
C MET A 1 -22.06 0.80 -5.21
N TRP A 2 -22.34 1.85 -5.98
CA TRP A 2 -22.24 1.83 -7.45
C TRP A 2 -20.88 2.37 -7.92
N PHE A 3 -20.36 1.85 -9.05
CA PHE A 3 -19.13 2.36 -9.66
C PHE A 3 -19.31 3.82 -10.10
N LYS A 4 -18.35 4.68 -9.75
CA LYS A 4 -18.37 6.10 -10.12
C LYS A 4 -17.65 6.38 -11.45
N ASN A 5 -16.71 5.52 -11.82
CA ASN A 5 -15.88 5.63 -13.01
C ASN A 5 -15.67 4.22 -13.58
N LEU A 6 -15.38 4.12 -14.88
CA LEU A 6 -15.18 2.84 -15.55
C LEU A 6 -13.99 2.91 -16.50
N MET A 7 -13.13 1.90 -16.43
CA MET A 7 -12.13 1.58 -17.45
C MET A 7 -12.40 0.16 -17.94
N ILE A 8 -12.54 -0.01 -19.25
CA ILE A 8 -12.90 -1.29 -19.86
C ILE A 8 -11.65 -1.93 -20.46
N TYR A 9 -11.38 -3.17 -20.06
CA TYR A 9 -10.30 -3.97 -20.60
C TYR A 9 -10.88 -5.24 -21.24
N ARG A 10 -10.32 -5.64 -22.39
CA ARG A 10 -10.68 -6.87 -23.06
C ARG A 10 -9.58 -7.90 -22.87
N LEU A 11 -9.92 -9.03 -22.26
CA LEU A 11 -9.03 -10.17 -22.16
C LEU A 11 -8.80 -10.76 -23.56
N THR A 12 -7.54 -10.99 -23.91
CA THR A 12 -7.15 -11.53 -25.22
C THR A 12 -7.05 -13.05 -25.22
N LYS A 13 -7.08 -13.68 -24.05
CA LYS A 13 -7.03 -15.13 -23.85
C LYS A 13 -8.16 -15.55 -22.92
N PRO A 14 -8.69 -16.77 -23.11
CA PRO A 14 -9.62 -17.34 -22.15
C PRO A 14 -8.91 -17.53 -20.80
N LEU A 15 -9.72 -17.47 -19.77
CA LEU A 15 -9.35 -17.58 -18.38
C LEU A 15 -9.74 -18.99 -17.94
N ASP A 16 -8.76 -19.89 -17.88
CA ASP A 16 -8.94 -21.29 -17.48
C ASP A 16 -8.48 -21.52 -16.04
N TRP A 17 -9.31 -21.11 -15.09
CA TRP A 17 -9.02 -21.17 -13.66
C TRP A 17 -10.35 -21.25 -12.89
N THR A 18 -10.29 -21.80 -11.68
CA THR A 18 -11.45 -21.97 -10.79
C THR A 18 -11.49 -20.88 -9.72
N LEU A 19 -12.64 -20.75 -9.05
CA LEU A 19 -12.78 -19.83 -7.92
C LEU A 19 -11.85 -20.20 -6.75
N ASP A 20 -11.49 -21.47 -6.58
CA ASP A 20 -10.52 -21.87 -5.55
C ASP A 20 -9.11 -21.40 -5.91
N THR A 21 -8.72 -21.53 -7.18
CA THR A 21 -7.43 -21.00 -7.65
C THR A 21 -7.39 -19.46 -7.59
N LEU A 22 -8.53 -18.79 -7.80
CA LEU A 22 -8.65 -17.35 -7.56
C LEU A 22 -8.36 -17.03 -6.11
N GLN A 23 -9.07 -17.68 -5.19
CA GLN A 23 -8.97 -17.41 -3.76
C GLN A 23 -7.53 -17.55 -3.29
N ASN A 24 -6.86 -18.64 -3.67
CA ASN A 24 -5.47 -18.88 -3.30
C ASN A 24 -4.54 -17.77 -3.82
N ALA A 25 -4.68 -17.41 -5.10
CA ALA A 25 -3.86 -16.34 -5.70
C ALA A 25 -4.13 -14.95 -5.09
N LEU A 26 -5.36 -14.67 -4.67
CA LEU A 26 -5.69 -13.43 -3.95
C LEU A 26 -5.11 -13.43 -2.54
N SER A 27 -5.17 -14.57 -1.84
CA SER A 27 -4.67 -14.73 -0.47
C SER A 27 -3.16 -14.50 -0.38
N ASP A 28 -2.38 -14.90 -1.40
CA ASP A 28 -0.96 -14.59 -1.50
C ASP A 28 -0.66 -13.07 -1.52
N CYS A 29 -1.65 -12.27 -1.93
CA CYS A 29 -1.58 -10.81 -2.03
C CYS A 29 -2.65 -10.12 -1.18
N GLU A 30 -3.07 -10.75 -0.08
CA GLU A 30 -4.06 -10.18 0.84
C GLU A 30 -3.55 -8.88 1.46
N PHE A 31 -4.44 -7.88 1.55
CA PHE A 31 -4.09 -6.60 2.13
C PHE A 31 -3.81 -6.74 3.63
N HIS A 32 -2.69 -6.16 4.04
CA HIS A 32 -2.33 -5.99 5.44
C HIS A 32 -2.02 -4.51 5.69
N PRO A 33 -2.40 -3.95 6.85
CA PRO A 33 -2.08 -2.57 7.21
C PRO A 33 -0.57 -2.28 7.16
N CYS A 34 -0.19 -1.04 6.87
CA CYS A 34 1.21 -0.66 6.79
C CYS A 34 1.93 -0.80 8.13
N GLY A 35 2.99 -1.62 8.17
CA GLY A 35 3.92 -1.71 9.28
C GLY A 35 4.63 -0.39 9.54
N ALA A 36 5.19 -0.19 10.74
CA ALA A 36 5.76 1.08 11.20
C ALA A 36 6.72 1.74 10.18
N GLN A 37 7.57 0.94 9.53
CA GLN A 37 8.60 1.39 8.58
C GLN A 37 8.14 1.35 7.11
N GLU A 38 6.93 0.89 6.83
CA GLU A 38 6.42 0.74 5.47
C GLU A 38 5.67 2.00 5.04
N GLN A 39 6.06 2.56 3.89
CA GLN A 39 5.45 3.80 3.36
C GLN A 39 4.10 3.55 2.70
N SER A 40 3.91 2.38 2.10
CA SER A 40 2.71 2.04 1.35
C SER A 40 2.47 0.54 1.35
N LYS A 41 1.20 0.14 1.35
CA LYS A 41 0.75 -1.25 1.15
C LYS A 41 -0.37 -1.30 0.15
N PHE A 42 -0.38 -2.39 -0.61
CA PHE A 42 -1.40 -2.71 -1.59
C PHE A 42 -1.77 -4.18 -1.46
N GLY A 43 -3.06 -4.51 -1.55
CA GLY A 43 -3.51 -5.89 -1.55
C GLY A 43 -5.01 -6.03 -1.76
N TRP A 44 -5.48 -7.27 -1.72
CA TRP A 44 -6.88 -7.63 -1.91
C TRP A 44 -7.65 -7.64 -0.59
N VAL A 45 -8.93 -7.27 -0.63
CA VAL A 45 -9.83 -7.28 0.53
C VAL A 45 -11.17 -7.90 0.17
N SER A 46 -11.86 -8.45 1.16
CA SER A 46 -13.19 -9.01 0.95
C SER A 46 -14.18 -7.94 0.46
N PRO A 47 -14.90 -8.17 -0.66
CA PRO A 47 -15.95 -7.26 -1.12
C PRO A 47 -17.13 -7.13 -0.17
N LEU A 48 -17.33 -8.14 0.69
CA LEU A 48 -18.42 -8.20 1.66
C LEU A 48 -17.87 -8.04 3.08
N ARG A 49 -18.59 -7.30 3.92
CA ARG A 49 -18.20 -7.14 5.32
C ARG A 49 -18.30 -8.48 6.04
N GLY A 50 -17.18 -8.94 6.61
CA GLY A 50 -17.10 -10.22 7.31
C GLY A 50 -17.10 -11.44 6.39
N GLY A 51 -16.91 -11.26 5.07
CA GLY A 51 -16.71 -12.37 4.15
C GLY A 51 -15.32 -12.97 4.31
N GLU A 52 -15.22 -14.30 4.24
CA GLU A 52 -13.94 -15.02 4.27
C GLU A 52 -13.24 -15.03 2.91
N THR A 53 -13.99 -14.81 1.83
CA THR A 53 -13.46 -14.76 0.46
C THR A 53 -12.99 -13.36 0.08
N LEU A 54 -11.91 -13.30 -0.69
CA LEU A 54 -11.33 -12.05 -1.22
C LEU A 54 -11.97 -11.62 -2.56
N TYR A 55 -12.98 -12.37 -3.01
CA TYR A 55 -13.82 -12.07 -4.16
C TYR A 55 -15.29 -12.28 -3.82
N PHE A 56 -16.16 -11.72 -4.66
CA PHE A 56 -17.58 -12.04 -4.70
C PHE A 56 -17.93 -12.51 -6.11
N SER A 57 -18.65 -13.64 -6.23
CA SER A 57 -19.04 -14.21 -7.51
C SER A 57 -20.56 -14.36 -7.62
N ASP A 58 -21.11 -13.93 -8.76
CA ASP A 58 -22.48 -14.21 -9.16
C ASP A 58 -22.50 -14.72 -10.61
N GLY A 59 -22.76 -16.02 -10.79
CA GLY A 59 -22.63 -16.68 -12.08
C GLY A 59 -21.21 -16.59 -12.66
N ARG A 60 -21.07 -15.89 -13.80
CA ARG A 60 -19.77 -15.64 -14.47
C ARG A 60 -19.17 -14.27 -14.17
N GLN A 61 -19.77 -13.52 -13.25
CA GLN A 61 -19.32 -12.19 -12.86
C GLN A 61 -18.53 -12.29 -11.56
N ILE A 62 -17.37 -11.66 -11.53
CA ILE A 62 -16.48 -11.65 -10.37
C ILE A 62 -16.21 -10.20 -9.99
N LEU A 63 -16.46 -9.87 -8.73
CA LEU A 63 -16.12 -8.59 -8.13
C LEU A 63 -14.89 -8.77 -7.24
N LEU A 64 -13.88 -7.94 -7.47
CA LEU A 64 -12.66 -7.85 -6.67
C LEU A 64 -12.53 -6.43 -6.11
N LEU A 65 -12.02 -6.32 -4.89
CA LEU A 65 -11.65 -5.04 -4.29
C LEU A 65 -10.16 -5.03 -3.96
N ALA A 66 -9.45 -4.05 -4.50
CA ALA A 66 -8.07 -3.78 -4.12
C ALA A 66 -8.04 -2.56 -3.19
N GLN A 67 -7.24 -2.66 -2.13
CA GLN A 67 -7.02 -1.60 -1.17
C GLN A 67 -5.56 -1.16 -1.21
N LYS A 68 -5.36 0.16 -1.15
CA LYS A 68 -4.05 0.79 -0.97
C LYS A 68 -4.07 1.65 0.28
N GLU A 69 -3.08 1.48 1.14
CA GLU A 69 -2.81 2.34 2.27
C GLU A 69 -1.48 3.05 2.04
N ASP A 70 -1.47 4.38 2.11
CA ASP A 70 -0.26 5.19 2.00
C ASP A 70 -0.06 5.94 3.33
N LYS A 71 1.09 5.76 3.97
CA LYS A 71 1.45 6.59 5.11
C LYS A 71 1.80 7.98 4.63
N MET A 72 1.01 8.96 5.07
CA MET A 72 1.31 10.35 4.79
C MET A 72 2.49 10.77 5.68
N LEU A 73 3.69 10.83 5.08
CA LEU A 73 4.88 11.37 5.71
C LEU A 73 5.33 12.60 4.90
N PRO A 74 4.81 13.80 5.23
CA PRO A 74 5.11 15.01 4.48
C PRO A 74 6.60 15.37 4.53
N ALA A 75 7.17 15.75 3.38
CA ALA A 75 8.59 16.08 3.26
C ALA A 75 9.03 17.25 4.17
N ASN A 76 8.13 18.19 4.46
CA ASN A 76 8.39 19.31 5.36
C ASN A 76 8.59 18.85 6.82
N VAL A 77 7.89 17.80 7.26
CA VAL A 77 8.05 17.25 8.61
C VAL A 77 9.41 16.57 8.75
N VAL A 78 9.82 15.80 7.73
CA VAL A 78 11.15 15.16 7.68
C VAL A 78 12.26 16.21 7.72
N LYS A 79 12.12 17.27 6.91
CA LYS A 79 13.12 18.33 6.84
C LYS A 79 13.27 19.06 8.18
N ARG A 80 12.16 19.43 8.82
CA ARG A 80 12.20 20.11 10.12
C ARG A 80 12.92 19.28 11.18
N GLU A 81 12.56 18.00 11.29
CA GLU A 81 13.19 17.08 12.25
C GLU A 81 14.70 16.90 11.97
N LEU A 82 15.09 16.84 10.69
CA LEU A 82 16.50 16.77 10.30
C LEU A 82 17.24 18.06 10.69
N ASP A 83 16.67 19.22 10.40
CA ASP A 83 17.26 20.53 10.70
C ASP A 83 17.43 20.69 12.23
N GLU A 84 16.47 20.24 13.04
CA GLU A 84 16.55 20.22 14.50
C GLU A 84 17.71 19.32 15.01
N ARG A 85 17.84 18.11 14.46
CA ARG A 85 18.95 17.20 14.82
C ARG A 85 20.32 17.74 14.42
N ILE A 86 20.41 18.40 13.27
CA ILE A 86 21.65 19.04 12.83
C ILE A 86 22.01 20.18 13.78
N ALA A 87 21.05 21.03 14.16
CA ALA A 87 21.30 22.12 15.09
C ALA A 87 21.82 21.61 16.45
N ASP A 88 21.18 20.56 16.99
CA ASP A 88 21.62 19.90 18.22
C ASP A 88 23.04 19.32 18.11
N PHE A 89 23.37 18.73 16.98
CA PHE A 89 24.69 18.17 16.70
C PHE A 89 25.76 19.26 16.61
N GLU A 90 25.51 20.31 15.82
CA GLU A 90 26.45 21.41 15.62
C GLU A 90 26.72 22.16 16.93
N GLN A 91 25.72 22.27 17.81
CA GLN A 91 25.89 22.84 19.14
C GLN A 91 26.80 22.00 20.04
N ARG A 92 26.71 20.66 19.98
CA ARG A 92 27.51 19.74 20.82
C ARG A 92 28.95 19.63 20.33
N GLU A 93 29.13 19.48 19.02
CA GLU A 93 30.44 19.21 18.40
C GLU A 93 31.18 20.49 17.99
N ASN A 94 30.51 21.64 18.05
CA ASN A 94 31.03 22.96 17.70
C ASN A 94 31.64 23.00 16.28
N ARG A 95 31.08 22.20 15.37
CA ARG A 95 31.45 22.11 13.96
C ARG A 95 30.20 21.85 13.13
N LYS A 96 30.30 22.12 11.83
CA LYS A 96 29.22 21.81 10.89
C LYS A 96 29.08 20.30 10.65
N ALA A 97 27.84 19.86 10.46
CA ALA A 97 27.56 18.49 10.03
C ALA A 97 28.01 18.27 8.59
N SER A 98 28.64 17.11 8.33
CA SER A 98 29.06 16.71 6.98
C SER A 98 27.89 16.13 6.17
N LYS A 99 28.05 16.04 4.85
CA LYS A 99 27.03 15.47 3.95
C LYS A 99 26.69 14.01 4.25
N THR A 100 27.62 13.26 4.85
CA THR A 100 27.42 11.86 5.23
C THR A 100 26.59 11.77 6.50
N GLU A 101 26.80 12.67 7.46
CA GLU A 101 26.07 12.72 8.73
C GLU A 101 24.59 13.12 8.54
N ASN A 102 24.28 13.97 7.55
CA ASN A 102 22.89 14.36 7.24
C ASN A 102 22.05 13.26 6.56
N LYS A 103 22.66 12.16 6.13
CA LYS A 103 22.00 11.05 5.42
C LYS A 103 21.91 9.77 6.26
N ALA A 104 22.61 9.73 7.39
CA ALA A 104 22.58 8.63 8.35
C ALA A 104 21.35 8.74 9.25
#